data_AF-A0A1I3BF99-F1
#
_entry.id   AF-A0A1I3BF99-F1
#
_cell.length_a   1.000
_cell.length_b   1.000
_cell.length_c   1.000
_cell.angle_alpha   90.00
_cell.angle_beta   90.00
_cell.angle_gamma   90.00
#
_symmetry.space_group_name_H-M   'P 1'
#
loop_
_entity.id
_entity.type
_entity.pdbx_description
1 polymer ?
#
loop_
_entity_poly.entity_id
_entity_poly.type
_entity_poly.pdbx_seq_one_letter_code
_entity_poly.pdbx_strand_id
1 'polypeptide(L)'
;MQAEPRRLLIRLGLHQADVLCFTTDFTVSFGNNQAERDIRMVKFRQKISGCLRSIAGTEHIVVIRSVMSTVRKQAVIEFEVLLDAPTGNSWLPGQP
;
A
#
# COMPACT_ATOMS: atom_id res chain seq x y z
N MET A 1 25.24 -20.29 6.34
CA MET A 1 24.68 -18.91 6.28
C MET A 1 24.91 -18.38 4.87
N GLN A 2 23.87 -18.19 4.04
CA GLN A 2 24.08 -17.74 2.66
C GLN A 2 24.30 -16.21 2.59
N ALA A 3 25.15 -15.76 1.67
CA ALA A 3 25.44 -14.35 1.45
C ALA A 3 24.23 -13.59 0.89
N GLU A 4 24.02 -12.36 1.37
CA GLU A 4 22.86 -11.51 1.08
C GLU A 4 22.52 -11.35 -0.43
N PRO A 5 23.50 -11.18 -1.34
CA PRO A 5 23.21 -11.05 -2.78
C PRO A 5 22.57 -12.30 -3.38
N ARG A 6 22.93 -13.50 -2.88
CA ARG A 6 22.39 -14.77 -3.38
C ARG A 6 20.91 -14.92 -3.04
N ARG A 7 20.49 -14.48 -1.85
CA ARG A 7 19.08 -14.52 -1.42
C ARG A 7 18.21 -13.58 -2.26
N LEU A 8 18.72 -12.38 -2.55
CA LEU A 8 18.04 -11.43 -3.41
C LEU A 8 17.87 -12.00 -4.82
N LEU A 9 18.93 -12.58 -5.40
CA LEU A 9 18.87 -13.18 -6.73
C LEU A 9 17.84 -14.31 -6.80
N ILE A 10 17.81 -15.20 -5.80
CA ILE A 10 16.81 -16.27 -5.72
C ILE A 10 15.39 -15.68 -5.68
N ARG A 11 15.15 -14.65 -4.86
CA ARG A 11 13.83 -14.00 -4.76
C ARG A 11 13.42 -13.35 -6.08
N LEU A 12 14.34 -12.67 -6.77
CA LEU A 12 14.08 -12.07 -8.07
C LEU A 12 13.75 -13.12 -9.13
N GLY A 13 14.41 -14.29 -9.09
CA GLY A 13 14.06 -15.43 -9.95
C GLY A 13 12.68 -16.00 -9.65
N LEU A 14 12.34 -16.20 -8.38
CA LEU A 14 11.03 -16.72 -7.95
C LEU A 14 9.87 -15.79 -8.33
N HIS A 15 10.09 -14.48 -8.30
CA HIS A 15 9.07 -13.46 -8.60
C HIS A 15 9.35 -12.71 -9.91
N GLN A 16 10.03 -13.34 -10.86
CA GLN A 16 10.48 -12.67 -12.09
C GLN A 16 9.32 -12.01 -12.87
N ALA A 17 8.17 -12.70 -12.97
CA ALA A 17 7.00 -12.17 -13.65
C ALA A 17 6.47 -10.89 -12.99
N ASP A 18 6.36 -10.88 -11.66
CA ASP A 18 5.92 -9.72 -10.89
C ASP A 18 6.91 -8.56 -11.02
N VAL A 19 8.21 -8.85 -10.92
CA VAL A 19 9.29 -7.86 -11.01
C VAL A 19 9.35 -7.22 -12.39
N LEU A 20 9.11 -7.99 -13.45
CA LEU A 20 9.18 -7.52 -14.84
C LEU A 20 7.82 -7.11 -15.42
N CYS A 21 6.75 -7.08 -14.62
CA CYS A 21 5.40 -6.77 -15.08
C CYS A 21 5.32 -5.44 -15.85
N PHE A 22 6.09 -4.43 -15.42
CA PHE A 22 6.19 -3.12 -16.09
C PHE A 22 6.68 -3.18 -17.55
N THR A 23 7.30 -4.29 -17.98
CA THR A 23 7.78 -4.47 -19.36
C THR A 23 6.65 -4.86 -20.31
N THR A 24 5.54 -5.39 -19.78
CA THR A 24 4.40 -5.90 -20.53
C THR A 24 3.10 -5.13 -20.23
N ASP A 25 2.94 -4.64 -19.00
CA ASP A 25 1.82 -3.83 -18.55
C ASP A 25 2.31 -2.43 -18.15
N PHE A 26 2.06 -1.46 -19.04
CA PHE A 26 2.48 -0.06 -18.84
C PHE A 26 1.67 0.69 -17.79
N THR A 27 0.58 0.10 -17.27
CA THR A 27 -0.13 0.67 -16.11
C THR A 27 0.67 0.48 -14.81
N VAL A 28 1.61 -0.47 -14.80
CA VAL A 28 2.50 -0.75 -13.67
C VAL A 28 3.78 0.09 -13.79
N SER A 29 4.06 0.89 -12.76
CA SER A 29 5.30 1.67 -12.70
C SER A 29 6.52 0.76 -12.53
N PHE A 30 7.63 1.10 -13.19
CA PHE A 30 8.94 0.45 -12.99
C PHE A 30 9.44 0.54 -11.54
N GLY A 31 9.09 1.62 -10.83
CA GLY A 31 9.61 1.91 -9.50
C GLY A 31 8.72 1.38 -8.39
N ASN A 32 9.32 1.10 -7.23
CA ASN A 32 8.60 0.76 -6.00
C ASN A 32 8.16 2.00 -5.18
N ASN A 33 8.36 3.21 -5.71
CA ASN A 33 8.15 4.47 -5.01
C ASN A 33 6.78 4.56 -4.32
N GLN A 34 5.72 4.05 -4.96
CA GLN A 34 4.39 4.08 -4.38
C GLN A 34 4.29 3.15 -3.16
N ALA A 35 4.77 1.91 -3.27
CA ALA A 35 4.78 0.96 -2.17
C ALA A 35 5.62 1.48 -0.99
N GLU A 36 6.77 2.12 -1.26
CA GLU A 36 7.59 2.73 -0.23
C GLU A 36 6.89 3.90 0.47
N ARG A 37 6.24 4.79 -0.29
CA ARG A 37 5.47 5.91 0.27
C ARG A 37 4.36 5.42 1.19
N ASP A 38 3.62 4.38 0.77
CA ASP A 38 2.52 3.80 1.53
C ASP A 38 3.01 3.21 2.87
N ILE A 39 4.16 2.53 2.87
CA ILE A 39 4.76 1.94 4.10
C ILE A 39 5.47 2.98 4.97
N ARG A 40 6.03 4.05 4.39
CA ARG A 40 6.82 5.06 5.11
C ARG A 40 6.03 5.69 6.26
N MET A 41 4.73 5.89 6.09
CA MET A 41 3.89 6.47 7.13
C MET A 41 3.72 5.59 8.37
N VAL A 42 3.96 4.28 8.26
CA VAL A 42 4.03 3.38 9.43
C VAL A 42 5.32 3.62 10.21
N LYS A 43 6.46 3.65 9.50
CA LYS A 43 7.77 3.95 10.10
C LYS A 43 7.84 5.34 10.69
N PHE A 44 7.28 6.34 10.01
CA PHE A 44 7.21 7.71 10.52
C PHE A 44 6.41 7.79 11.82
N ARG A 45 5.25 7.13 11.89
CA ARG A 45 4.42 7.10 13.10
C ARG A 45 5.10 6.39 14.27
N GLN A 46 5.87 5.33 14.00
CA GLN A 46 6.72 4.68 15.01
C GLN A 46 7.82 5.63 15.51
N LYS A 47 8.48 6.35 14.61
CA LYS A 47 9.62 7.21 14.92
C LYS A 47 9.21 8.48 15.68
N ILE A 48 8.10 9.13 15.29
CA ILE A 48 7.75 10.48 15.73
C ILE A 48 6.52 10.53 16.64
N SER A 49 5.53 9.64 16.47
CA SER A 49 4.21 9.77 17.12
C SER A 49 3.92 8.70 18.19
N GLY A 50 4.95 8.05 18.74
CA GLY A 50 4.81 7.24 19.95
C GLY A 50 4.45 5.75 19.77
N CYS A 51 4.69 5.19 18.57
CA CYS A 51 4.41 3.79 18.21
C CYS A 51 2.93 3.39 18.30
N LEU A 52 2.55 2.34 17.56
CA LEU A 52 1.21 1.76 17.63
C LEU A 52 1.17 0.78 18.80
N ARG A 53 0.44 1.11 19.86
CA ARG A 53 0.47 0.37 21.14
C ARG A 53 -0.51 -0.81 21.21
N SER A 54 -1.36 -0.99 20.19
CA SER A 54 -2.28 -2.11 20.08
C SER A 54 -2.42 -2.58 18.63
N ILE A 55 -2.72 -3.86 18.47
CA ILE A 55 -3.00 -4.47 17.16
C ILE A 55 -4.27 -3.84 16.58
N ALA A 56 -5.35 -3.76 17.35
CA ALA A 56 -6.61 -3.14 16.92
C ALA A 56 -6.42 -1.69 16.41
N GLY A 57 -5.67 -0.85 17.13
CA GLY A 57 -5.37 0.51 16.69
C GLY A 57 -4.54 0.55 15.40
N THR A 58 -3.62 -0.41 15.23
CA THR A 58 -2.84 -0.58 14.01
C THR A 58 -3.73 -0.94 12.84
N GLU A 59 -4.62 -1.91 13.01
CA GLU A 59 -5.56 -2.37 11.98
C GLU A 59 -6.42 -1.21 11.49
N HIS A 60 -7.02 -0.42 12.39
CA HIS A 60 -7.80 0.75 11.99
C HIS A 60 -7.00 1.72 11.11
N ILE A 61 -5.76 2.02 11.47
CA ILE A 61 -4.91 2.94 10.71
C ILE A 61 -4.52 2.35 9.35
N VAL A 62 -4.23 1.04 9.31
CA VAL A 62 -3.87 0.34 8.07
C VAL A 62 -5.07 0.30 7.13
N VAL A 63 -6.28 0.01 7.63
CA VAL A 63 -7.52 0.01 6.84
C VAL A 63 -7.83 1.39 6.28
N ILE A 64 -7.82 2.44 7.11
CA ILE A 64 -8.08 3.81 6.63
C ILE A 64 -7.08 4.19 5.53
N ARG A 65 -5.80 3.87 5.72
CA ARG A 65 -4.77 4.18 4.71
C ARG A 65 -4.90 3.35 3.44
N SER A 66 -5.27 2.07 3.54
CA SER A 66 -5.45 1.23 2.36
C SER A 66 -6.59 1.75 1.51
N VAL A 67 -7.74 2.08 2.12
CA VAL A 67 -8.88 2.70 1.43
C VAL A 67 -8.45 4.00 0.75
N MET A 68 -7.82 4.93 1.49
CA MET A 68 -7.41 6.22 0.93
C MET A 68 -6.31 6.10 -0.16
N SER A 69 -5.47 5.06 -0.12
CA SER A 69 -4.51 4.77 -1.20
C SER A 69 -5.23 4.27 -2.46
N THR A 70 -6.25 3.43 -2.29
CA THR A 70 -7.05 2.90 -3.41
C THR A 70 -7.92 3.98 -4.05
N VAL A 71 -8.58 4.82 -3.25
CA VAL A 71 -9.38 5.98 -3.71
C VAL A 71 -8.55 6.90 -4.61
N ARG A 72 -7.33 7.25 -4.18
CA ARG A 72 -6.38 8.04 -4.99
C ARG A 72 -6.05 7.37 -6.32
N LYS A 73 -5.81 6.06 -6.31
CA LYS A 73 -5.48 5.28 -7.52
C LYS A 73 -6.64 5.22 -8.50
N GLN A 74 -7.88 5.27 -8.01
CA GLN A 74 -9.09 5.28 -8.84
C GLN A 74 -9.57 6.69 -9.19
N ALA A 75 -8.77 7.73 -8.91
CA ALA A 75 -9.10 9.13 -9.17
C ALA A 75 -10.42 9.61 -8.53
N VAL A 76 -10.80 9.01 -7.41
CA VAL A 76 -11.99 9.37 -6.63
C VAL A 76 -11.63 10.44 -5.59
N ILE A 77 -12.59 11.32 -5.27
CA ILE A 77 -12.39 12.40 -4.31
C ILE A 77 -12.37 11.82 -2.88
N GLU A 78 -11.19 11.87 -2.26
CA GLU A 78 -10.94 11.35 -0.90
C GLU A 78 -11.89 11.89 0.17
N PHE A 79 -12.24 13.17 0.06
CA PHE A 79 -13.09 13.82 1.04
C PHE A 79 -14.53 13.29 0.99
N GLU A 80 -15.05 13.02 -0.20
CA GLU A 80 -16.39 12.44 -0.39
C GLU A 80 -16.46 11.04 0.21
N VAL A 81 -15.46 10.21 -0.07
CA VAL A 81 -15.37 8.85 0.51
C VAL A 81 -15.32 8.89 2.04
N LEU A 82 -14.64 9.88 2.61
CA LEU A 82 -14.57 10.04 4.06
C LEU A 82 -15.91 10.51 4.66
N LEU A 83 -16.65 11.36 3.96
CA LEU A 83 -17.98 11.82 4.37
C LEU A 83 -19.03 10.71 4.31
N ASP A 84 -18.94 9.81 3.33
CA ASP A 84 -19.90 8.72 3.14
C ASP A 84 -19.63 7.50 4.04
N ALA A 85 -18.39 7.32 4.51
CA ALA A 85 -18.03 6.20 5.39
C ALA A 85 -18.98 6.01 6.60
N PRO A 86 -19.36 7.06 7.38
CA PRO A 86 -20.29 6.90 8.51
C PRO A 86 -21.77 6.77 8.10
N THR A 87 -22.15 7.07 6.86
CA THR A 87 -23.57 7.03 6.42
C THR A 87 -24.02 5.64 5.99
N GLY A 88 -23.11 4.67 5.95
CA GLY A 88 -23.36 3.31 5.46
C GLY A 88 -23.16 3.16 3.95
N ASN A 89 -22.94 4.25 3.21
CA ASN A 89 -22.67 4.27 1.78
C ASN A 89 -21.16 4.25 1.49
N SER A 90 -20.42 3.36 2.16
CA SER A 90 -18.97 3.29 1.99
C SER A 90 -18.60 2.95 0.55
N TRP A 91 -17.72 3.76 -0.05
CA TRP A 91 -17.16 3.47 -1.36
C TRP A 91 -16.40 2.15 -1.36
N LEU A 92 -16.66 1.31 -2.36
CA LEU A 92 -15.97 0.05 -2.58
C LEU A 92 -15.27 0.07 -3.95
N PRO A 93 -13.98 -0.33 -4.01
CA PRO A 93 -13.26 -0.37 -5.27
C PRO A 93 -13.86 -1.42 -6.21
N GLY A 94 -14.07 -1.05 -7.47
CA GLY A 94 -14.59 -1.97 -8.50
C GLY A 94 -16.12 -2.03 -8.60
N GLN A 95 -16.85 -1.10 -7.97
CA GLN A 95 -18.21 -0.82 -8.40
C GLN A 95 -18.20 -0.03 -9.72
N PRO A 96 -19.13 -0.33 -10.66
CA PRO A 96 -19.19 0.31 -11.97
C PRO A 96 -19.47 1.82 -11.90
#